data_AF-T0PVN2-F1
#
_entry.id   AF-T0PVN2-F1
#
_cell.length_a   1.000
_cell.length_b   1.000
_cell.length_c   1.000
_cell.angle_alpha   90.00
_cell.angle_beta   90.00
_cell.angle_gamma   90.00
#
_symmetry.space_group_name_H-M   'P 1'
#
loop_
_entity.id
_entity.type
_entity.pdbx_description
1 polymer ?
#
loop_
_entity_poly.entity_id
_entity_poly.type
_entity_poly.pdbx_seq_one_letter_code
_entity_poly.pdbx_strand_id
1 'polypeptide(L)'
;MVRYGPATFVLSAAIVAAYECDPKLVSKAPTNRLEGQACGGWCGTAGSCAAGLHCDNGLLPLAFMPFGLKLDTVCRRAAHDDALWHSIKLPSCSSGWRLMSLANADDLAKAASVASNAIMATAALQFDPCVRILTAKACDDSRYALLVQRIYEDAGATQYYLVEDRGDRPALPTATPVHLHTTA
;
A
#
# COMPACT_ATOMS: atom_id res chain seq x y z
N MET A 1 61.22 13.25 6.56
CA MET A 1 60.26 13.88 7.50
C MET A 1 59.46 14.91 6.73
N VAL A 2 58.19 14.65 6.43
CA VAL A 2 57.29 15.59 5.74
C VAL A 2 56.17 15.93 6.72
N ARG A 3 56.06 17.21 7.09
CA ARG A 3 54.98 17.75 7.93
C ARG A 3 53.80 18.10 7.01
N TYR A 4 52.63 17.53 7.26
CA TYR A 4 51.36 17.97 6.66
C TYR A 4 50.61 18.84 7.67
N GLY A 5 50.29 20.09 7.28
CA GLY A 5 49.47 21.01 8.04
C GLY A 5 47.98 20.64 8.01
N PRO A 6 47.15 21.22 8.89
CA PRO A 6 45.75 20.85 9.01
C PRO A 6 44.96 21.33 7.78
N ALA A 7 44.39 20.37 7.04
CA ALA A 7 43.42 20.64 6.01
C ALA A 7 42.09 21.01 6.69
N THR A 8 41.70 22.27 6.57
CA THR A 8 40.39 22.78 6.96
C THR A 8 39.32 22.05 6.17
N PHE A 9 38.58 21.14 6.83
CA PHE A 9 37.42 20.48 6.25
C PHE A 9 36.28 21.49 6.12
N VAL A 10 36.01 21.94 4.90
CA VAL A 10 34.79 22.67 4.57
C VAL A 10 33.66 21.64 4.54
N LEU A 11 32.85 21.58 5.61
CA LEU A 11 31.56 20.91 5.58
C LEU A 11 30.69 21.61 4.53
N SER A 12 30.64 21.05 3.33
CA SER A 12 29.59 21.39 2.37
C SER A 12 28.30 20.81 2.90
N ALA A 13 27.47 21.68 3.49
CA ALA A 13 26.10 21.36 3.83
C ALA A 13 25.36 21.02 2.52
N ALA A 14 25.13 19.72 2.28
CA ALA A 14 24.21 19.28 1.27
C ALA A 14 22.82 19.76 1.69
N ILE A 15 22.34 20.79 1.01
CA ILE A 15 21.00 21.33 1.17
C ILE A 15 20.05 20.18 0.80
N VAL A 16 19.29 19.69 1.79
CA VAL A 16 18.12 18.87 1.54
C VAL A 16 17.15 19.80 0.81
N ALA A 17 17.13 19.75 -0.51
CA ALA A 17 16.04 20.32 -1.28
C ALA A 17 14.80 19.55 -0.86
N ALA A 18 14.02 20.11 0.06
CA ALA A 18 12.67 19.66 0.27
C ALA A 18 11.99 19.77 -1.10
N TYR A 19 11.66 18.63 -1.70
CA TYR A 19 10.89 18.60 -2.92
C TYR A 19 9.53 19.21 -2.57
N GLU A 20 9.39 20.50 -2.82
CA GLU A 20 8.21 21.27 -2.47
C GLU A 20 7.26 21.22 -3.67
N CYS A 21 5.97 20.99 -3.38
CA CYS A 21 4.99 20.89 -4.43
C CYS A 21 4.76 22.23 -5.11
N ASP A 22 5.09 22.35 -6.40
CA ASP A 22 4.74 23.52 -7.19
C ASP A 22 3.19 23.67 -7.22
N PRO A 23 2.63 24.73 -6.62
CA PRO A 23 1.18 24.95 -6.59
C PRO A 23 0.54 25.01 -7.97
N LYS A 24 1.32 25.34 -9.02
CA LYS A 24 0.85 25.38 -10.42
C LYS A 24 0.58 24.00 -11.00
N LEU A 25 1.16 22.95 -10.44
CA LEU A 25 0.88 21.56 -10.84
C LEU A 25 -0.46 21.09 -10.28
N VAL A 26 -0.80 21.51 -9.07
CA VAL A 26 -2.07 21.17 -8.40
C VAL A 26 -3.26 21.76 -9.17
N SER A 27 -3.15 22.99 -9.65
CA SER A 27 -4.26 23.68 -10.36
C SER A 27 -4.54 23.14 -11.77
N LYS A 28 -3.64 22.34 -12.33
CA LYS A 28 -3.81 21.68 -13.65
C LYS A 28 -4.17 20.20 -13.52
N ALA A 29 -4.23 19.67 -12.31
CA ALA A 29 -4.51 18.27 -12.08
C ALA A 29 -5.92 17.91 -12.59
N PRO A 30 -6.08 16.81 -13.34
CA PRO A 30 -7.39 16.38 -13.81
C PRO A 30 -8.29 15.99 -12.64
N THR A 31 -9.59 16.29 -12.72
CA THR A 31 -10.57 15.94 -11.70
C THR A 31 -11.59 14.94 -12.25
N ASN A 32 -12.39 14.34 -11.37
CA ASN A 32 -13.44 13.37 -11.72
C ASN A 32 -12.92 12.12 -12.45
N ARG A 33 -11.76 11.61 -12.03
CA ARG A 33 -11.22 10.34 -12.53
C ARG A 33 -12.16 9.17 -12.19
N LEU A 34 -12.42 8.32 -13.16
CA LEU A 34 -13.27 7.13 -13.02
C LEU A 34 -12.51 5.99 -12.34
N GLU A 35 -13.26 4.98 -11.86
CA GLU A 35 -12.69 3.78 -11.25
C GLU A 35 -11.67 3.11 -12.20
N GLY A 36 -10.51 2.71 -11.66
CA GLY A 36 -9.38 2.16 -12.41
C GLY A 36 -8.46 3.20 -13.07
N GLN A 37 -8.85 4.47 -13.16
CA GLN A 37 -7.97 5.51 -13.71
C GLN A 37 -6.93 5.98 -12.69
N ALA A 38 -5.73 6.34 -13.18
CA ALA A 38 -4.67 6.89 -12.34
C ALA A 38 -5.12 8.18 -11.62
N CYS A 39 -4.72 8.30 -10.35
CA CYS A 39 -5.00 9.42 -9.47
C CYS A 39 -3.78 9.72 -8.59
N GLY A 40 -3.83 10.81 -7.82
CA GLY A 40 -2.75 11.15 -6.90
C GLY A 40 -1.46 11.52 -7.63
N GLY A 41 -0.39 10.76 -7.37
CA GLY A 41 0.96 11.09 -7.84
C GLY A 41 1.59 12.27 -7.10
N TRP A 42 2.85 12.57 -7.42
CA TRP A 42 3.57 13.70 -6.83
C TRP A 42 2.77 14.99 -6.99
N CYS A 43 2.43 15.64 -5.89
CA CYS A 43 1.62 16.87 -5.84
C CYS A 43 0.24 16.76 -6.51
N GLY A 44 -0.37 15.58 -6.53
CA GLY A 44 -1.69 15.39 -7.12
C GLY A 44 -1.73 15.48 -8.65
N THR A 45 -0.58 15.44 -9.32
CA THR A 45 -0.46 15.60 -10.79
C THR A 45 -1.26 14.58 -11.60
N ALA A 46 -1.53 13.38 -11.09
CA ALA A 46 -2.35 12.39 -11.76
C ALA A 46 -3.86 12.62 -11.58
N GLY A 47 -4.26 13.51 -10.66
CA GLY A 47 -5.62 14.00 -10.51
C GLY A 47 -6.38 13.47 -9.30
N SER A 48 -7.63 13.89 -9.18
CA SER A 48 -8.57 13.45 -8.13
C SER A 48 -9.70 12.59 -8.69
N CYS A 49 -10.16 11.65 -7.87
CA CYS A 49 -11.24 10.73 -8.23
C CYS A 49 -12.61 11.41 -8.26
N ALA A 50 -13.54 10.81 -9.03
CA ALA A 50 -14.95 11.19 -9.00
C ALA A 50 -15.57 10.95 -7.61
N ALA A 51 -16.70 11.62 -7.35
CA ALA A 51 -17.41 11.48 -6.07
C ALA A 51 -17.73 10.01 -5.77
N GLY A 52 -17.48 9.58 -4.52
CA GLY A 52 -17.68 8.20 -4.08
C GLY A 52 -16.50 7.25 -4.39
N LEU A 53 -15.46 7.74 -5.05
CA LEU A 53 -14.20 7.02 -5.27
C LEU A 53 -13.08 7.66 -4.43
N HIS A 54 -12.08 6.87 -4.09
CA HIS A 54 -10.88 7.34 -3.41
C HIS A 54 -9.64 6.91 -4.20
N CYS A 55 -8.54 7.64 -4.01
CA CYS A 55 -7.27 7.24 -4.59
C CYS A 55 -6.66 6.13 -3.75
N ASP A 56 -6.27 5.03 -4.39
CA ASP A 56 -5.69 3.88 -3.72
C ASP A 56 -4.31 4.20 -3.13
N ASN A 57 -4.29 4.44 -1.82
CA ASN A 57 -3.06 4.65 -1.06
C ASN A 57 -2.53 3.35 -0.42
N GLY A 58 -3.19 2.21 -0.65
CA GLY A 58 -2.82 0.89 -0.13
C GLY A 58 -1.71 0.19 -0.92
N LEU A 59 -1.04 0.92 -1.79
CA LEU A 59 0.04 0.44 -2.64
C LEU A 59 1.35 0.47 -1.85
N LEU A 60 1.91 -0.72 -1.59
CA LEU A 60 3.11 -0.87 -0.79
C LEU A 60 4.30 -1.20 -1.69
N PRO A 61 5.32 -0.32 -1.76
CA PRO A 61 6.65 -0.72 -2.17
C PRO A 61 7.13 -1.90 -1.35
N LEU A 62 7.63 -2.92 -2.01
CA LEU A 62 8.45 -3.91 -1.32
C LEU A 62 9.90 -3.45 -1.32
N ALA A 63 10.69 -3.94 -0.35
CA ALA A 63 12.00 -3.41 0.04
C ALA A 63 13.04 -3.32 -1.10
N PHE A 64 12.77 -3.93 -2.26
CA PHE A 64 13.64 -3.98 -3.42
C PHE A 64 13.12 -3.17 -4.63
N MET A 65 12.16 -2.27 -4.46
CA MET A 65 11.75 -1.39 -5.56
C MET A 65 12.91 -0.48 -5.99
N PRO A 66 13.31 -0.49 -7.29
CA PRO A 66 14.24 0.50 -7.79
C PRO A 66 13.67 1.91 -7.61
N PHE A 67 14.50 2.83 -7.11
CA PHE A 67 14.17 4.24 -7.03
C PHE A 67 13.71 4.74 -8.40
N GLY A 68 12.47 5.22 -8.50
CA GLY A 68 11.91 5.77 -9.74
C GLY A 68 10.73 5.00 -10.36
N LEU A 69 10.29 3.88 -9.79
CA LEU A 69 9.03 3.25 -10.22
C LEU A 69 7.85 4.16 -9.91
N LYS A 70 7.08 4.45 -10.95
CA LYS A 70 5.87 5.26 -10.87
C LYS A 70 4.77 4.37 -10.31
N LEU A 71 4.56 4.46 -9.00
CA LEU A 71 3.41 3.84 -8.35
C LEU A 71 2.16 4.61 -8.75
N ASP A 72 1.56 4.20 -9.87
CA ASP A 72 0.29 4.75 -10.33
C ASP A 72 -0.81 4.23 -9.39
N THR A 73 -1.15 5.05 -8.40
CA THR A 73 -2.35 4.85 -7.60
C THR A 73 -3.56 5.06 -8.50
N VAL A 74 -4.62 4.27 -8.30
CA VAL A 74 -5.83 4.31 -9.15
C VAL A 74 -7.05 4.64 -8.33
N CYS A 75 -8.07 5.23 -8.96
CA CYS A 75 -9.34 5.47 -8.30
C CYS A 75 -10.06 4.15 -8.02
N ARG A 76 -10.49 3.96 -6.78
CA ARG A 76 -11.16 2.74 -6.32
C ARG A 76 -12.44 3.04 -5.56
N ARG A 77 -13.33 2.07 -5.58
CA ARG A 77 -14.55 2.05 -4.80
C ARG A 77 -14.40 1.06 -3.65
N ALA A 78 -14.26 1.57 -2.41
CA ALA A 78 -14.05 0.72 -1.23
C ALA A 78 -15.14 -0.36 -1.09
N ALA A 79 -16.39 -0.02 -1.39
CA ALA A 79 -17.50 -0.97 -1.34
C ALA A 79 -17.35 -2.17 -2.30
N HIS A 80 -16.68 -1.99 -3.44
CA HIS A 80 -16.41 -3.07 -4.37
C HIS A 80 -15.37 -4.04 -3.79
N ASP A 81 -14.32 -3.50 -3.16
CA ASP A 81 -13.29 -4.29 -2.50
C ASP A 81 -13.82 -4.98 -1.23
N ASP A 82 -14.65 -4.31 -0.44
CA ASP A 82 -15.28 -4.89 0.75
C ASP A 82 -16.23 -6.04 0.41
N ALA A 83 -16.84 -6.03 -0.78
CA ALA A 83 -17.67 -7.14 -1.25
C ALA A 83 -16.87 -8.43 -1.47
N LEU A 84 -15.55 -8.36 -1.66
CA LEU A 84 -14.69 -9.54 -1.83
C LEU A 84 -14.71 -10.45 -0.60
N TRP A 85 -15.04 -9.92 0.58
CA TRP A 85 -15.18 -10.71 1.80
C TRP A 85 -16.27 -11.79 1.70
N HIS A 86 -17.23 -11.69 0.77
CA HIS A 86 -18.21 -12.75 0.54
C HIS A 86 -17.58 -14.06 0.04
N SER A 87 -16.39 -14.00 -0.57
CA SER A 87 -15.66 -15.16 -1.07
C SER A 87 -14.68 -15.76 -0.05
N ILE A 88 -14.56 -15.15 1.13
CA ILE A 88 -13.53 -15.48 2.12
C ILE A 88 -14.18 -15.90 3.44
N LYS A 89 -13.75 -17.06 3.96
CA LYS A 89 -14.16 -17.53 5.28
C LYS A 89 -13.08 -17.16 6.29
N LEU A 90 -13.40 -16.22 7.17
CA LEU A 90 -12.53 -15.86 8.29
C LEU A 90 -12.81 -16.74 9.51
N PRO A 91 -11.81 -16.97 10.37
CA PRO A 91 -12.03 -17.63 11.65
C PRO A 91 -12.98 -16.80 12.55
N SER A 92 -13.60 -17.47 13.51
CA SER A 92 -14.52 -16.82 14.44
C SER A 92 -13.82 -15.74 15.28
N CYS A 93 -14.45 -14.57 15.37
CA CYS A 93 -14.01 -13.44 16.18
C CYS A 93 -15.03 -13.18 17.29
N SER A 94 -14.60 -13.19 18.56
CA SER A 94 -15.47 -12.97 19.73
C SER A 94 -16.06 -11.57 19.79
N SER A 95 -15.29 -10.56 19.37
CA SER A 95 -15.73 -9.16 19.27
C SER A 95 -16.42 -8.83 17.94
N GLY A 96 -16.49 -9.79 17.02
CA GLY A 96 -16.93 -9.58 15.64
C GLY A 96 -15.87 -8.90 14.77
N TRP A 97 -15.85 -9.26 13.49
CA TRP A 97 -14.96 -8.61 12.52
C TRP A 97 -15.54 -7.24 12.11
N ARG A 98 -14.72 -6.20 12.24
CA ARG A 98 -15.04 -4.83 11.80
C ARG A 98 -14.25 -4.49 10.55
N LEU A 99 -14.90 -3.86 9.57
CA LEU A 99 -14.21 -3.28 8.41
C LEU A 99 -13.32 -2.10 8.83
N MET A 100 -12.12 -2.07 8.28
CA MET A 100 -11.19 -0.95 8.40
C MET A 100 -11.35 -0.01 7.20
N SER A 101 -11.23 1.29 7.42
CA SER A 101 -11.31 2.27 6.34
C SER A 101 -9.92 2.59 5.80
N LEU A 102 -9.60 2.12 4.58
CA LEU A 102 -8.32 2.45 3.93
C LEU A 102 -8.19 3.93 3.51
N ALA A 103 -9.28 4.71 3.60
CA ALA A 103 -9.25 6.16 3.46
C ALA A 103 -8.88 6.89 4.76
N ASN A 104 -8.99 6.24 5.92
CA ASN A 104 -8.53 6.77 7.20
C ASN A 104 -7.03 6.48 7.38
N ALA A 105 -6.26 7.47 7.80
CA ALA A 105 -4.81 7.36 7.89
C ALA A 105 -4.33 6.32 8.91
N ASP A 106 -5.00 6.19 10.06
CA ASP A 106 -4.61 5.26 11.13
C ASP A 106 -4.92 3.81 10.74
N ASP A 107 -6.12 3.57 10.24
CA ASP A 107 -6.53 2.26 9.72
C ASP A 107 -5.62 1.84 8.55
N LEU A 108 -5.31 2.76 7.63
CA LEU A 108 -4.38 2.51 6.53
C LEU A 108 -2.96 2.19 7.01
N ALA A 109 -2.41 2.99 7.93
CA ALA A 109 -1.07 2.77 8.47
C ALA A 109 -0.96 1.41 9.18
N LYS A 110 -2.02 1.03 9.91
CA LYS A 110 -2.07 -0.27 10.56
C LYS A 110 -2.14 -1.41 9.56
N ALA A 111 -3.02 -1.31 8.56
CA ALA A 111 -3.13 -2.30 7.50
C ALA A 111 -1.82 -2.45 6.73
N ALA A 112 -1.18 -1.33 6.38
CA ALA A 112 0.12 -1.27 5.74
C ALA A 112 1.20 -2.00 6.55
N SER A 113 1.27 -1.76 7.85
CA SER A 113 2.22 -2.42 8.75
C SER A 113 2.01 -3.94 8.79
N VAL A 114 0.77 -4.41 8.92
CA VAL A 114 0.45 -5.85 8.95
C VAL A 114 0.80 -6.52 7.61
N ALA A 115 0.39 -5.92 6.49
CA ALA A 115 0.70 -6.42 5.16
C ALA A 115 2.22 -6.49 4.93
N SER A 116 2.95 -5.42 5.27
CA SER A 116 4.39 -5.35 5.08
C SER A 116 5.12 -6.45 5.85
N ASN A 117 4.75 -6.69 7.11
CA ASN A 117 5.31 -7.77 7.92
C ASN A 117 5.00 -9.16 7.32
N ALA A 118 3.76 -9.37 6.84
CA ALA A 118 3.37 -10.63 6.20
C ALA A 118 4.16 -10.93 4.94
N ILE A 119 4.38 -9.90 4.11
CA ILE A 119 5.09 -10.01 2.85
C ILE A 119 6.56 -10.32 3.07
N MET A 120 7.20 -9.61 4.00
CA MET A 120 8.59 -9.89 4.39
C MET A 120 8.75 -11.29 4.97
N ALA A 121 7.73 -11.83 5.63
CA ALA A 121 7.73 -13.19 6.16
C ALA A 121 7.42 -14.28 5.10
N THR A 122 6.84 -13.91 3.95
CA THR A 122 6.34 -14.86 2.95
C THR A 122 7.27 -14.90 1.73
N ALA A 123 8.07 -15.96 1.60
CA ALA A 123 9.08 -16.09 0.54
C ALA A 123 8.55 -15.85 -0.89
N ALA A 124 7.31 -16.28 -1.19
CA ALA A 124 6.70 -16.07 -2.49
C ALA A 124 6.43 -14.60 -2.84
N LEU A 125 6.31 -13.73 -1.83
CA LEU A 125 6.02 -12.31 -1.98
C LEU A 125 7.26 -11.43 -1.75
N GLN A 126 8.34 -11.97 -1.17
CA GLN A 126 9.56 -11.21 -0.84
C GLN A 126 10.20 -10.53 -2.06
N PHE A 127 10.04 -11.09 -3.25
CA PHE A 127 10.63 -10.61 -4.50
C PHE A 127 9.62 -9.91 -5.41
N ASP A 128 8.42 -9.63 -4.92
CA ASP A 128 7.44 -8.92 -5.71
C ASP A 128 7.75 -7.43 -5.79
N PRO A 129 7.46 -6.79 -6.94
CA PRO A 129 7.71 -5.36 -7.06
C PRO A 129 6.72 -4.57 -6.21
N CYS A 130 5.44 -4.97 -6.19
CA CYS A 130 4.36 -4.23 -5.55
C CYS A 130 3.21 -5.15 -5.11
N VAL A 131 2.61 -4.81 -3.98
CA VAL A 131 1.26 -5.29 -3.63
C VAL A 131 0.34 -4.13 -3.34
N ARG A 132 -0.96 -4.40 -3.45
CA ARG A 132 -2.02 -3.47 -3.12
C ARG A 132 -2.94 -4.08 -2.08
N ILE A 133 -3.20 -3.34 -1.00
CA ILE A 133 -4.24 -3.68 -0.03
C ILE A 133 -5.59 -3.31 -0.65
N LEU A 134 -6.47 -4.30 -0.81
CA LEU A 134 -7.82 -4.11 -1.36
C LEU A 134 -8.81 -3.72 -0.25
N THR A 135 -8.82 -4.50 0.83
CA THR A 135 -9.72 -4.32 1.97
C THR A 135 -9.10 -4.97 3.20
N ALA A 136 -9.49 -4.49 4.38
CA ALA A 136 -8.98 -4.97 5.65
C ALA A 136 -10.11 -5.08 6.68
N LYS A 137 -10.01 -6.09 7.55
CA LYS A 137 -10.84 -6.29 8.72
C LYS A 137 -9.96 -6.43 9.95
N ALA A 138 -10.42 -5.81 11.03
CA ALA A 138 -9.87 -5.99 12.36
C ALA A 138 -10.85 -6.78 13.21
N CYS A 139 -10.31 -7.66 14.02
CA CYS A 139 -11.00 -8.33 15.10
C CYS A 139 -10.26 -7.90 16.35
N ASP A 140 -10.90 -7.08 17.20
CA ASP A 140 -10.21 -6.36 18.28
C ASP A 140 -8.93 -5.61 17.83
N ASP A 141 -8.01 -5.32 18.74
CA ASP A 141 -6.76 -4.59 18.44
C ASP A 141 -5.58 -5.52 18.10
N SER A 142 -5.78 -6.84 18.16
CA SER A 142 -4.71 -7.84 18.02
C SER A 142 -4.83 -8.71 16.77
N ARG A 143 -6.01 -8.84 16.17
CA ARG A 143 -6.23 -9.72 15.01
C ARG A 143 -6.65 -8.95 13.77
N TYR A 144 -6.03 -9.29 12.65
CA TYR A 144 -6.23 -8.59 11.39
C TYR A 144 -6.34 -9.58 10.23
N ALA A 145 -7.23 -9.30 9.30
CA ALA A 145 -7.36 -10.01 8.04
C ALA A 145 -7.36 -9.00 6.90
N LEU A 146 -6.47 -9.15 5.93
CA LEU A 146 -6.35 -8.24 4.80
C LEU A 146 -6.38 -9.03 3.50
N LEU A 147 -7.08 -8.51 2.50
CA LEU A 147 -6.98 -9.01 1.14
C LEU A 147 -6.00 -8.14 0.38
N VAL A 148 -4.95 -8.76 -0.16
CA VAL A 148 -3.93 -8.09 -0.95
C VAL A 148 -3.91 -8.64 -2.36
N GLN A 149 -3.75 -7.75 -3.33
CA GLN A 149 -3.55 -8.06 -4.74
C GLN A 149 -2.06 -7.90 -5.07
N ARG A 150 -1.48 -8.90 -5.71
CA ARG A 150 -0.15 -8.79 -6.31
C ARG A 150 -0.27 -8.01 -7.62
N ILE A 151 0.53 -6.96 -7.77
CA ILE A 151 0.56 -6.13 -8.99
C ILE A 151 1.86 -6.46 -9.73
N TYR A 152 1.73 -7.12 -10.87
CA TYR A 152 2.84 -7.47 -11.76
C TYR A 152 2.60 -6.83 -13.12
N GLU A 153 3.63 -6.28 -13.76
CA GLU A 153 3.51 -5.69 -15.09
C GLU A 153 3.32 -6.76 -16.20
N ASP A 154 3.84 -7.98 -16.02
CA ASP A 154 4.03 -8.93 -17.14
C ASP A 154 3.26 -10.26 -17.09
N ALA A 155 2.41 -10.52 -16.11
CA ALA A 155 1.67 -11.78 -16.06
C ALA A 155 0.17 -11.52 -15.93
N GLY A 156 -0.58 -11.76 -17.02
CA GLY A 156 -2.05 -11.62 -17.11
C GLY A 156 -2.88 -12.51 -16.15
N ALA A 157 -2.29 -12.97 -15.06
CA ALA A 157 -2.95 -13.64 -13.96
C ALA A 157 -2.89 -12.76 -12.70
N THR A 158 -4.01 -12.11 -12.38
CA THR A 158 -4.17 -11.44 -11.08
C THR A 158 -4.12 -12.47 -9.96
N GLN A 159 -3.21 -12.27 -9.00
CA GLN A 159 -3.09 -13.13 -7.82
C GLN A 159 -3.50 -12.37 -6.57
N TYR A 160 -4.25 -13.05 -5.70
CA TYR A 160 -4.74 -12.50 -4.44
C TYR A 160 -4.21 -13.32 -3.27
N TYR A 161 -3.98 -12.64 -2.16
CA TYR A 161 -3.56 -13.26 -0.91
C TYR A 161 -4.43 -12.77 0.24
N LEU A 162 -4.76 -13.69 1.14
CA LEU A 162 -5.28 -13.38 2.45
C LEU A 162 -4.12 -13.29 3.43
N VAL A 163 -3.92 -12.10 3.98
CA VAL A 163 -2.98 -11.84 5.06
C VAL A 163 -3.72 -11.96 6.39
N GLU A 164 -3.24 -12.80 7.29
CA GLU A 164 -3.78 -12.94 8.65
C GLU A 164 -2.71 -12.64 9.69
N ASP A 165 -3.01 -11.71 10.61
CA ASP A 165 -2.33 -11.56 11.89
C ASP A 165 -3.26 -12.09 12.98
N ARG A 166 -2.81 -13.12 13.70
CA ARG A 166 -3.61 -13.78 14.74
C ARG A 166 -3.38 -13.20 16.13
N GLY A 167 -2.50 -12.19 16.27
CA GLY A 167 -2.15 -11.60 17.57
C GLY A 167 -1.23 -12.50 18.42
N ASP A 168 -0.92 -13.70 17.94
CA ASP A 168 -0.09 -14.70 18.61
C ASP A 168 1.40 -14.32 18.53
N ARG A 169 1.86 -13.40 19.36
CA ARG A 169 3.29 -13.05 19.42
C ARG A 169 4.10 -14.23 19.98
N PRO A 170 5.28 -14.59 19.40
CA PRO A 170 6.07 -13.83 18.43
C PRO A 170 5.80 -14.15 16.95
N ALA A 171 4.75 -14.91 16.61
CA ALA A 171 4.50 -15.27 15.22
C ALA A 171 4.27 -14.01 14.36
N LEU A 172 4.89 -14.00 13.18
CA LEU A 172 4.65 -12.97 12.18
C LEU A 172 3.31 -13.24 11.48
N PRO A 173 2.65 -12.19 10.94
CA PRO A 173 1.51 -12.38 10.07
C PRO A 173 1.87 -13.27 8.88
N THR A 174 0.89 -14.01 8.37
CA THR A 174 1.07 -14.95 7.26
C THR A 174 0.26 -14.50 6.05
N ALA A 175 0.79 -14.70 4.83
CA ALA A 175 0.06 -14.47 3.59
C ALA A 175 -0.20 -15.81 2.88
N THR A 176 -1.46 -16.08 2.57
CA THR A 176 -1.90 -17.31 1.90
C THR A 176 -2.58 -16.99 0.58
N PRO A 177 -2.26 -17.68 -0.53
CA PRO A 177 -2.90 -17.42 -1.81
C PRO A 177 -4.38 -17.79 -1.75
N VAL A 178 -5.24 -16.96 -2.36
CA VAL A 178 -6.68 -17.17 -2.43
C VAL A 178 -7.21 -16.94 -3.84
N HIS A 179 -8.27 -17.66 -4.18
CA HIS A 179 -9.01 -17.42 -5.42
C HIS A 179 -10.22 -16.53 -5.12
N LEU A 180 -10.19 -15.31 -5.64
CA LEU A 180 -11.35 -14.42 -5.60
C LEU A 180 -12.10 -14.54 -6.92
N HIS A 181 -13.40 -14.78 -6.86
CA HIS A 181 -14.27 -14.65 -8.03
C HIS A 181 -14.62 -13.17 -8.19
N THR A 182 -13.79 -12.45 -8.92
CA THR A 182 -14.15 -11.10 -9.38
C THR A 182 -15.15 -11.26 -10.52
N THR A 183 -16.40 -10.86 -10.29
CA THR A 183 -17.33 -10.66 -11.40
C THR A 183 -16.80 -9.46 -12.20
N ALA A 184 -16.43 -9.71 -13.45
CA ALA A 184 -15.97 -8.69 -14.38
C ALA A 184 -17.09 -7.73 -14.78
#